data_AF-A0A8C1VH71-F1
#
_entry.id   AF-A0A8C1VH71-F1
#
_cell.length_a   1.000
_cell.length_b   1.000
_cell.length_c   1.000
_cell.angle_alpha   90.00
_cell.angle_beta   90.00
_cell.angle_gamma   90.00
#
_symmetry.space_group_name_H-M   'P 1'
#
loop_
_entity.id
_entity.type
_entity.pdbx_description
1 polymer ?
#
loop_
_entity_poly.entity_id
_entity_poly.type
_entity_poly.pdbx_seq_one_letter_code
_entity_poly.pdbx_strand_id
1 'polypeptide(L)' 'MNGNLKQIDAGSGSVVGVNNFDEAFILEDNVFTKINISLKHFTVGPAGWLGVNAANNIFKLQSGRFILFP' A
#
# COMPACT_ATOMS: atom_id res chain seq x y z
N MET A 1 -2.36 15.03 10.86
CA MET A 1 -1.72 13.89 10.17
C MET A 1 -0.48 14.40 9.47
N ASN A 2 0.72 14.02 9.92
CA ASN A 2 1.96 14.35 9.22
C ASN A 2 2.43 13.11 8.47
N GLY A 3 1.93 12.94 7.24
CA GLY A 3 2.42 11.93 6.30
C GLY A 3 2.71 12.61 4.97
N ASN A 4 3.91 12.44 4.41
CA ASN A 4 4.24 12.92 3.07
C ASN A 4 3.99 11.78 2.09
N LEU A 5 2.78 11.73 1.52
CA LEU A 5 2.38 10.72 0.53
C LEU A 5 2.21 11.37 -0.85
N LYS A 6 2.49 10.62 -1.90
CA LYS A 6 2.20 10.99 -3.30
C LYS A 6 0.91 10.36 -3.83
N GLN A 7 0.47 9.28 -3.19
CA GLN A 7 -0.78 8.58 -3.50
C GLN A 7 -1.37 8.00 -2.21
N ILE A 8 -2.70 8.00 -2.14
CA ILE A 8 -3.50 7.45 -1.05
C ILE A 8 -4.72 6.73 -1.64
N ASP A 9 -5.18 5.67 -0.97
CA ASP A 9 -6.42 4.97 -1.29
C ASP A 9 -7.13 4.53 -0.01
N ALA A 10 -8.46 4.47 -0.04
CA ALA A 10 -9.29 4.14 1.11
C ALA A 10 -10.44 3.21 0.70
N GLY A 11 -10.56 2.08 1.42
CA GLY A 11 -11.54 1.07 1.11
C GLY A 11 -11.60 -0.02 2.18
N SER A 12 -12.77 -0.62 2.36
CA SER A 12 -13.02 -1.70 3.36
C SER A 12 -12.56 -1.36 4.79
N GLY A 13 -12.68 -0.10 5.20
CA GLY A 13 -12.26 0.35 6.54
C GLY A 13 -10.75 0.50 6.72
N SER A 14 -9.97 0.42 5.65
CA SER A 14 -8.52 0.63 5.66
C SER A 14 -8.14 1.83 4.80
N VAL A 15 -7.00 2.43 5.12
CA VAL A 15 -6.39 3.51 4.33
C VAL A 15 -4.94 3.15 4.10
N VAL A 16 -4.51 3.27 2.85
CA VAL A 16 -3.15 2.95 2.42
C VAL A 16 -2.58 4.07 1.58
N GLY A 17 -1.27 4.09 1.42
CA GLY A 17 -0.64 5.02 0.49
C GLY A 17 0.84 4.77 0.32
N VAL A 18 1.44 5.58 -0.54
CA VAL A 18 2.88 5.53 -0.83
C VAL A 18 3.45 6.93 -0.89
N ASN A 19 4.74 7.07 -0.58
CA ASN A 19 5.46 8.34 -0.69
C ASN A 19 6.35 8.45 -1.95
N ASN A 20 7.07 9.55 -2.09
CA ASN A 20 7.98 9.77 -3.23
C ASN A 20 9.15 8.78 -3.32
N PHE A 21 9.45 8.05 -2.24
CA PHE A 21 10.49 7.02 -2.20
C PHE A 21 9.95 5.61 -2.44
N ASP A 22 8.69 5.48 -2.91
CA ASP A 22 7.98 4.20 -3.08
C ASP A 22 7.87 3.40 -1.77
N GLU A 23 7.93 4.04 -0.61
CA GLU A 23 7.65 3.39 0.68
C GLU A 23 6.14 3.27 0.84
N ALA A 24 5.66 2.07 1.19
CA ALA A 24 4.25 1.79 1.41
C ALA A 24 3.85 1.97 2.88
N PHE A 25 2.66 2.53 3.09
CA PHE A 25 2.12 2.85 4.41
C PHE A 25 0.69 2.35 4.57
N ILE A 26 0.32 2.02 5.81
CA ILE A 26 -1.03 1.69 6.24
C ILE A 26 -1.42 2.68 7.35
N LEU A 27 -2.65 3.16 7.38
CA LEU A 27 -3.17 3.94 8.50
C LEU A 27 -3.59 3.02 9.64
N GLU A 28 -2.85 3.07 10.74
CA GLU A 28 -3.11 2.34 11.98
C GLU A 28 -3.14 3.34 13.14
N ASP A 29 -4.17 3.31 13.98
CA ASP A 29 -4.31 4.23 15.12
C ASP A 29 -4.09 5.72 14.78
N ASN A 30 -4.60 6.13 13.61
CA ASN A 30 -4.45 7.48 13.02
C ASN A 30 -3.00 7.88 12.67
N VAL A 31 -2.10 6.91 12.53
CA VAL A 31 -0.70 7.09 12.11
C VAL A 31 -0.43 6.26 10.85
N PHE A 32 0.27 6.84 9.88
CA PHE A 32 0.74 6.08 8.72
C PHE A 32 1.98 5.27 9.10
N THR A 33 1.80 3.97 9.32
CA THR A 33 2.86 3.01 9.64
C THR A 33 3.46 2.46 8.34
N LYS A 34 4.79 2.54 8.21
CA LYS A 34 5.51 1.98 7.06
C LYS A 34 5.51 0.45 7.11
N ILE A 35 5.30 -0.19 5.98
CA ILE A 35 5.42 -1.65 5.81
C ILE A 35 6.61 -2.04 4.91
N ASN A 36 7.09 -3.27 5.05
CA ASN A 36 8.28 -3.76 4.35
C ASN A 36 7.98 -4.22 2.92
N ILE A 37 7.61 -3.29 2.05
CA ILE A 37 7.50 -3.46 0.59
C ILE A 37 7.68 -2.11 -0.11
N SER A 38 8.21 -2.12 -1.33
CA SER A 38 8.32 -0.93 -2.18
C SER A 38 7.24 -0.93 -3.27
N LEU A 39 6.38 0.07 -3.26
CA LEU A 39 5.25 0.24 -4.19
C LEU A 39 5.19 1.69 -4.66
N LYS A 40 4.92 1.91 -5.94
CA LYS A 40 4.64 3.24 -6.50
C LYS A 40 3.14 3.58 -6.51
N HIS A 41 2.29 2.58 -6.29
CA HIS A 41 0.85 2.73 -6.11
C HIS A 41 0.34 1.58 -5.24
N PHE A 42 -0.49 1.89 -4.25
CA PHE A 42 -1.04 0.95 -3.28
C PHE A 42 -2.55 1.19 -3.15
N THR A 43 -3.35 0.14 -3.30
CA THR A 43 -4.81 0.17 -3.28
C THR A 43 -5.39 -0.87 -2.33
N VAL A 44 -6.55 -0.55 -1.75
CA VAL A 44 -7.29 -1.42 -0.83
C VAL A 44 -8.79 -1.36 -1.09
N GLY A 45 -9.45 -2.51 -1.09
CA GLY A 45 -10.89 -2.59 -1.30
C GLY A 45 -11.44 -4.00 -1.10
N PRO A 46 -12.71 -4.26 -1.48
CA PRO A 46 -13.32 -5.59 -1.32
C PRO A 46 -12.56 -6.72 -2.02
N ALA A 47 -11.75 -6.42 -3.04
CA ALA A 47 -10.90 -7.38 -3.75
C ALA A 47 -9.59 -7.74 -3.01
N GLY A 48 -9.33 -7.08 -1.88
CA GLY A 48 -8.11 -7.18 -1.09
C GLY A 48 -7.19 -5.97 -1.29
N TRP A 49 -5.92 -6.17 -0.97
CA TRP A 49 -4.88 -5.15 -1.01
C TRP A 49 -3.93 -5.46 -2.17
N LEU A 50 -3.79 -4.52 -3.09
CA LEU A 50 -2.95 -4.68 -4.27
C LEU A 50 -2.01 -3.48 -4.42
N GLY A 51 -0.89 -3.68 -5.09
CA GLY A 51 -0.01 -2.59 -5.46
C GLY A 51 0.88 -2.94 -6.63
N VAL A 52 1.54 -1.92 -7.17
CA VAL A 52 2.56 -2.09 -8.21
C VAL A 52 3.87 -1.44 -7.78
N ASN A 53 5.00 -2.07 -8.10
CA ASN A 53 6.33 -1.50 -7.85
C ASN A 53 6.82 -0.63 -9.03
N ALA A 54 8.02 -0.04 -8.88
CA ALA A 54 8.67 0.74 -9.94
C ALA A 54 8.82 -0.03 -11.27
N ALA A 55 9.07 -1.34 -11.20
CA ALA A 55 9.20 -2.25 -12.35
C ALA A 55 7.86 -2.72 -12.95
N ASN A 56 6.73 -2.16 -12.50
CA ASN A 56 5.37 -2.56 -12.90
C ASN A 56 4.97 -3.99 -12.53
N ASN A 57 5.70 -4.65 -11.63
CA ASN A 57 5.24 -5.92 -11.08
C ASN A 57 4.04 -5.68 -10.16
N ILE A 58 3.02 -6.51 -10.30
CA ILE A 58 1.79 -6.45 -9.50
C ILE A 58 1.99 -7.32 -8.26
N PHE A 59 1.56 -6.82 -7.11
CA PHE A 59 1.58 -7.57 -5.86
C PHE A 59 0.19 -7.61 -5.25
N LYS A 60 -0.15 -8.73 -4.62
CA LYS A 60 -1.38 -8.89 -3.83
C LYS A 60 -1.03 -9.37 -2.43
N LEU A 61 -1.66 -8.79 -1.41
CA LEU A 61 -1.54 -9.29 -0.04
C LEU A 61 -2.34 -10.60 0.10
N GLN A 62 -1.65 -11.67 0.45
CA GLN A 62 -2.24 -12.98 0.72
C GLN A 62 -1.55 -13.58 1.96
N SER A 63 -2.34 -14.10 2.90
CA SER A 63 -1.83 -14.74 4.13
C SER A 63 -0.77 -13.90 4.86
N GLY A 64 -0.98 -12.58 4.95
CA GLY A 64 -0.10 -11.63 5.63
C GLY A 64 1.17 -11.24 4.86
N ARG A 65 1.32 -11.62 3.60
CA ARG A 65 2.50 -11.27 2.78
C ARG A 65 2.11 -10.79 1.39
N PHE A 66 2.84 -9.82 0.86
CA PHE A 66 2.69 -9.44 -0.54
C PHE A 66 3.37 -10.49 -1.42
N ILE A 67 2.59 -11.09 -2.29
CA ILE A 67 3.08 -12.04 -3.28
C ILE A 67 3.02 -11.40 -4.67
N LEU A 68 3.96 -11.76 -5.54
CA LEU A 68 3.90 -11.41 -6.95
C LEU A 68 2.62 -11.99 -7.55
N PHE A 69 1.80 -11.12 -8.10
CA PHE A 69 0.55 -11.46 -8.75
C PHE A 69 0.79 -11.53 -10.27
N PRO A 70 0.31 -12.60 -10.95
CA PRO A 70 0.43 -12.73 -12.40
C PRO A 70 -0.19 -11.58 -13.19
#